data_AF-A0A6M0FZ24-F1
#
_entry.id   AF-A0A6M0FZ24-F1
#
_cell.length_a   1.000
_cell.length_b   1.000
_cell.length_c   1.000
_cell.angle_alpha   90.00
_cell.angle_beta   90.00
_cell.angle_gamma   90.00
#
_symmetry.space_group_name_H-M   'P 1'
#
loop_
_entity.id
_entity.type
_entity.pdbx_description
1 polymer ?
#
loop_
_entity_poly.entity_id
_entity_poly.type
_entity_poly.pdbx_seq_one_letter_code
_entity_poly.pdbx_strand_id
1 'polypeptide(L)'
;MTSEQNSKIPPGWQGGFAESNPAFAYPDPNLSSIPMTGNMDNINKLTRQQGVFWPEFSWLTKPGDSSSRCFQRFAHDISRLGYDDAGRIWSIICPQQGACLHNFACYNVEVTVTGVRGWVNEPARDLAADMTVTAKVWFSPSSLSNSIVKQAWELFEEHHLSFPFDKAHAIEVTTYKVGDPNQPIFPVLKGQCPAFEAPKFAQHTKYAYEVGYLEVEIGPIIKLHNEKVDTFNEKIMDLFNIASGNMLKNGNVLTWNVWFTSPRLVNRLEWATHAERWRKSIDADHHPGPFNAKLPPARYADGSEFHPELPPGEIIEDVLEIIESLL
;
A
#
# COMPACT_ATOMS: atom_id res chain seq x y z
N MET A 1 20.18 -3.90 -15.96
CA MET A 1 19.40 -4.98 -16.58
C MET A 1 19.80 -5.08 -18.04
N THR A 2 20.40 -6.20 -18.44
CA THR A 2 20.76 -6.51 -19.83
C THR A 2 19.51 -6.87 -20.63
N SER A 3 19.57 -6.61 -21.92
CA SER A 3 18.49 -6.62 -22.93
C SER A 3 17.98 -8.01 -23.33
N GLU A 4 17.87 -8.96 -22.39
CA GLU A 4 17.42 -10.33 -22.68
C GLU A 4 16.35 -10.85 -21.69
N GLN A 5 15.27 -10.08 -21.49
CA GLN A 5 13.99 -10.68 -21.10
C GLN A 5 13.02 -10.56 -22.26
N ASN A 6 13.28 -11.35 -23.31
CA ASN A 6 12.23 -11.74 -24.24
C ASN A 6 11.23 -12.65 -23.51
N SER A 7 10.37 -12.04 -22.68
CA SER A 7 8.91 -12.10 -22.74
C SER A 7 8.30 -13.43 -23.24
N LYS A 8 8.68 -14.58 -22.69
CA LYS A 8 7.96 -15.82 -22.95
C LYS A 8 7.19 -16.25 -21.71
N ILE A 9 5.87 -16.24 -21.86
CA ILE A 9 4.95 -16.90 -20.93
C ILE A 9 5.47 -18.31 -20.64
N PRO A 10 5.68 -18.69 -19.37
CA PRO A 10 6.05 -20.04 -19.01
C PRO A 10 5.07 -21.07 -19.58
N PRO A 11 5.53 -22.27 -19.97
CA PRO A 11 4.64 -23.34 -20.42
C PRO A 11 3.64 -23.73 -19.32
N GLY A 12 2.50 -24.30 -19.73
CA GLY A 12 1.45 -24.75 -18.82
C GLY A 12 0.30 -23.77 -18.61
N TRP A 13 0.34 -22.58 -19.23
CA TRP A 13 -0.82 -21.69 -19.29
C TRP A 13 -2.02 -22.37 -19.96
N GLN A 14 -3.16 -22.40 -19.28
CA GLN A 14 -4.44 -22.91 -19.80
C GLN A 14 -5.35 -21.76 -20.22
N GLY A 15 -5.43 -20.70 -19.41
CA GLY A 15 -6.34 -19.57 -19.61
C GLY A 15 -7.81 -19.98 -19.51
N GLY A 16 -8.71 -19.15 -20.05
CA GLY A 16 -10.14 -19.44 -20.12
C GLY A 16 -10.96 -18.92 -18.95
N PHE A 17 -10.34 -18.52 -17.83
CA PHE A 17 -11.10 -18.01 -16.68
C PHE A 17 -11.76 -16.65 -17.00
N ALA A 18 -11.07 -15.75 -17.70
CA ALA A 18 -11.63 -14.46 -18.13
C ALA A 18 -12.85 -14.64 -19.05
N GLU A 19 -12.82 -15.68 -19.89
CA GLU A 19 -13.87 -16.00 -20.87
C GLU A 19 -14.99 -16.85 -20.28
N SER A 20 -14.83 -17.36 -19.05
CA SER A 20 -15.80 -18.25 -18.40
C SER A 20 -17.13 -17.57 -18.08
N ASN A 21 -17.17 -16.23 -18.03
CA ASN A 21 -18.37 -15.45 -17.83
C ASN A 21 -18.29 -14.14 -18.66
N PRO A 22 -19.25 -13.87 -19.57
CA PRO A 22 -19.27 -12.63 -20.35
C PRO A 22 -19.24 -11.34 -19.50
N ALA A 23 -19.71 -11.40 -18.25
CA ALA A 23 -19.67 -10.26 -17.33
C ALA A 23 -18.24 -9.84 -16.94
N PHE A 24 -17.23 -10.68 -17.16
CA PHE A 24 -15.83 -10.38 -16.83
C PHE A 24 -15.12 -9.56 -17.90
N ALA A 25 -15.74 -9.37 -19.07
CA ALA A 25 -15.13 -8.68 -20.19
C ALA A 25 -15.04 -7.16 -19.94
N TYR A 26 -13.97 -6.57 -20.48
CA TYR A 26 -13.87 -5.12 -20.64
C TYR A 26 -14.96 -4.58 -21.58
N PRO A 27 -15.38 -3.30 -21.44
CA PRO A 27 -14.73 -2.23 -20.67
C PRO A 27 -15.06 -2.14 -19.19
N ASP A 28 -16.07 -2.88 -18.70
CA ASP A 28 -16.55 -2.79 -17.31
C ASP A 28 -16.68 -4.19 -16.68
N PRO A 29 -15.55 -4.81 -16.28
CA PRO A 29 -15.56 -6.14 -15.70
C PRO A 29 -16.35 -6.20 -14.39
N ASN A 30 -17.42 -7.00 -14.35
CA ASN A 30 -18.18 -7.29 -13.14
C ASN A 30 -17.79 -8.64 -12.55
N LEU A 31 -17.03 -8.59 -11.45
CA LEU A 31 -16.51 -9.77 -10.77
C LEU A 31 -17.39 -10.28 -9.63
N SER A 32 -18.60 -9.71 -9.46
CA SER A 32 -19.50 -10.02 -8.33
C SER A 32 -19.86 -11.50 -8.20
N SER A 33 -19.92 -12.23 -9.32
CA SER A 33 -20.22 -13.67 -9.33
C SER A 33 -19.07 -14.53 -8.81
N ILE A 34 -17.87 -13.98 -8.65
CA ILE A 34 -16.73 -14.72 -8.13
C ILE A 34 -16.62 -14.49 -6.63
N PRO A 35 -16.52 -15.55 -5.81
CA PRO A 35 -16.33 -15.41 -4.37
C PRO A 35 -15.09 -14.57 -4.05
N MET A 36 -15.25 -13.61 -3.15
CA MET A 36 -14.14 -12.91 -2.52
C MET A 36 -13.51 -13.87 -1.50
N THR A 37 -12.22 -14.14 -1.63
CA THR A 37 -11.50 -15.03 -0.71
C THR A 37 -10.49 -14.24 0.10
N GLY A 38 -10.15 -14.73 1.30
CA GLY A 38 -9.04 -14.17 2.06
C GLY A 38 -7.74 -14.29 1.28
N ASN A 39 -6.91 -13.25 1.36
CA ASN A 39 -5.71 -13.10 0.53
C ASN A 39 -4.67 -14.24 0.71
N MET A 40 -4.66 -14.86 1.89
CA MET A 40 -3.73 -15.93 2.25
C MET A 40 -4.37 -17.31 2.31
N ASP A 41 -5.68 -17.43 2.06
CA ASP A 41 -6.41 -18.69 2.25
C ASP A 41 -6.09 -19.73 1.17
N ASN A 42 -5.62 -19.29 0.00
CA ASN A 42 -5.52 -20.10 -1.21
C ASN A 42 -4.09 -20.14 -1.79
N ILE A 43 -3.06 -19.96 -0.96
CA ILE A 43 -1.65 -19.99 -1.42
C ILE A 43 -1.30 -21.33 -2.10
N ASN A 44 -1.93 -22.42 -1.67
CA ASN A 44 -1.76 -23.75 -2.27
C ASN A 44 -2.34 -23.87 -3.70
N LYS A 45 -3.18 -22.92 -4.15
CA LYS A 45 -3.72 -22.88 -5.52
C LYS A 45 -2.83 -22.12 -6.48
N LEU A 46 -1.88 -21.33 -5.97
CA LEU A 46 -0.94 -20.59 -6.81
C LEU A 46 -0.11 -21.57 -7.63
N THR A 47 -0.08 -21.35 -8.95
CA THR A 47 0.86 -22.00 -9.87
C THR A 47 1.68 -20.96 -10.63
N ARG A 48 1.18 -19.71 -10.68
CA ARG A 48 1.73 -18.61 -11.46
C ARG A 48 1.78 -17.32 -10.65
N GLN A 49 2.68 -16.42 -11.05
CA GLN A 49 2.81 -15.11 -10.47
C GLN A 49 3.34 -14.07 -11.45
N GLN A 50 3.03 -12.81 -11.17
CA GLN A 50 3.71 -11.64 -11.74
C GLN A 50 4.23 -10.78 -10.59
N GLY A 51 5.50 -10.38 -10.69
CA GLY A 51 6.07 -9.40 -9.77
C GLY A 51 5.73 -7.97 -10.18
N VAL A 52 5.58 -7.08 -9.21
CA VAL A 52 5.50 -5.64 -9.44
C VAL A 52 6.81 -5.03 -8.98
N PHE A 53 7.70 -4.77 -9.93
CA PHE A 53 9.06 -4.34 -9.62
C PHE A 53 9.14 -2.85 -9.27
N TRP A 54 8.26 -2.04 -9.86
CA TRP A 54 8.16 -0.60 -9.62
C TRP A 54 6.80 -0.24 -9.03
N PRO A 55 6.61 -0.36 -7.71
CA PRO A 55 5.41 0.11 -7.04
C PRO A 55 5.39 1.65 -7.01
N GLU A 56 4.81 2.26 -8.05
CA GLU A 56 4.73 3.72 -8.24
C GLU A 56 3.38 4.26 -7.75
N PHE A 57 3.36 4.85 -6.56
CA PHE A 57 2.18 5.48 -5.97
C PHE A 57 2.13 6.96 -6.28
N SER A 58 0.93 7.52 -6.27
CA SER A 58 0.70 8.96 -6.32
C SER A 58 -0.53 9.37 -5.53
N TRP A 59 -0.48 10.57 -4.97
CA TRP A 59 -1.57 11.19 -4.23
C TRP A 59 -1.43 12.71 -4.32
N LEU A 60 -2.46 13.44 -3.91
CA LEU A 60 -2.38 14.90 -3.82
C LEU A 60 -1.78 15.31 -2.49
N THR A 61 -0.68 16.08 -2.49
CA THR A 61 -0.13 16.62 -1.25
C THR A 61 -1.01 17.73 -0.66
N LYS A 62 -1.86 18.33 -1.49
CA LYS A 62 -2.92 19.26 -1.10
C LYS A 62 -4.24 18.76 -1.72
N PRO A 63 -5.07 18.03 -0.96
CA PRO A 63 -6.35 17.54 -1.48
C PRO A 63 -7.17 18.65 -2.14
N GLY A 64 -7.68 18.39 -3.35
CA GLY A 64 -8.39 19.38 -4.18
C GLY A 64 -7.52 20.17 -5.16
N ASP A 65 -6.19 20.13 -5.05
CA ASP A 65 -5.25 20.75 -6.00
C ASP A 65 -4.52 19.69 -6.83
N SER A 66 -4.92 19.51 -8.08
CA SER A 66 -4.32 18.53 -9.00
C SER A 66 -2.84 18.77 -9.29
N SER A 67 -2.36 20.01 -9.18
CA SER A 67 -0.94 20.33 -9.39
C SER A 67 -0.05 19.82 -8.27
N SER A 68 -0.63 19.54 -7.10
CA SER A 68 0.05 19.00 -5.93
C SER A 68 0.26 17.48 -5.97
N ARG A 69 -0.08 16.81 -7.09
CA ARG A 69 0.13 15.37 -7.22
C ARG A 69 1.62 15.05 -7.16
N CYS A 70 2.02 14.27 -6.16
CA CYS A 70 3.36 13.74 -6.06
C CYS A 70 3.37 12.24 -6.40
N PHE A 71 4.58 11.73 -6.68
CA PHE A 71 4.85 10.38 -7.11
C PHE A 71 5.98 9.82 -6.27
N GLN A 72 5.78 8.65 -5.68
CA GLN A 72 6.81 7.95 -4.93
C GLN A 72 6.86 6.48 -5.32
N ARG A 73 8.07 6.01 -5.60
CA ARG A 73 8.34 4.60 -5.79
C ARG A 73 8.69 3.95 -4.46
N PHE A 74 7.95 2.91 -4.11
CA PHE A 74 8.23 2.13 -2.91
C PHE A 74 9.34 1.10 -3.21
N ALA A 75 9.66 0.24 -2.24
CA ALA A 75 10.75 -0.72 -2.40
C ALA A 75 10.56 -1.62 -3.62
N HIS A 76 11.63 -1.86 -4.38
CA HIS A 76 11.56 -2.73 -5.56
C HIS A 76 11.15 -4.12 -5.16
N ASP A 77 10.38 -4.76 -6.05
CA ASP A 77 10.09 -6.18 -5.98
C ASP A 77 9.36 -6.62 -4.70
N ILE A 78 8.65 -5.71 -4.03
CA ILE A 78 7.88 -5.96 -2.80
C ILE A 78 6.49 -6.56 -3.06
N SER A 79 5.95 -6.31 -4.25
CA SER A 79 4.56 -6.62 -4.58
C SER A 79 4.45 -7.75 -5.61
N ARG A 80 3.36 -8.50 -5.51
CA ARG A 80 3.11 -9.70 -6.32
C ARG A 80 1.63 -9.87 -6.62
N LEU A 81 1.34 -10.43 -7.79
CA LEU A 81 0.04 -10.97 -8.16
C LEU A 81 0.18 -12.48 -8.35
N GLY A 82 -0.68 -13.26 -7.68
CA GLY A 82 -0.63 -14.71 -7.64
C GLY A 82 -1.93 -15.33 -8.13
N TYR A 83 -1.81 -16.27 -9.06
CA TYR A 83 -2.94 -16.89 -9.75
C TYR A 83 -2.63 -18.33 -10.19
N ASP A 84 -3.64 -19.02 -10.71
CA ASP A 84 -3.50 -20.38 -11.24
C ASP A 84 -3.37 -20.44 -12.78
N ASP A 85 -3.25 -21.64 -13.33
CA ASP A 85 -3.04 -21.87 -14.77
C ASP A 85 -4.25 -21.48 -15.64
N ALA A 86 -5.44 -21.43 -15.08
CA ALA A 86 -6.64 -20.94 -15.76
C ALA A 86 -6.72 -19.41 -15.78
N GLY A 87 -5.92 -18.74 -14.92
CA GLY A 87 -5.89 -17.30 -14.77
C GLY A 87 -6.70 -16.78 -13.59
N ARG A 88 -7.16 -17.61 -12.65
CA ARG A 88 -7.88 -17.13 -11.47
C ARG A 88 -6.92 -16.55 -10.44
N ILE A 89 -7.16 -15.29 -10.06
CA ILE A 89 -6.41 -14.62 -8.98
C ILE A 89 -6.82 -15.17 -7.62
N TRP A 90 -5.82 -15.51 -6.81
CA TRP A 90 -5.99 -16.05 -5.46
C TRP A 90 -5.29 -15.23 -4.36
N SER A 91 -4.26 -14.45 -4.71
CA SER A 91 -3.47 -13.71 -3.73
C SER A 91 -2.76 -12.51 -4.35
N ILE A 92 -2.70 -11.40 -3.62
CA ILE A 92 -1.98 -10.18 -3.96
C ILE A 92 -1.13 -9.76 -2.76
N ILE A 93 0.15 -9.51 -3.00
CA ILE A 93 1.05 -8.92 -2.00
C ILE A 93 1.14 -7.43 -2.30
N CYS A 94 0.58 -6.62 -1.39
CA CYS A 94 0.70 -5.16 -1.43
C CYS A 94 2.00 -4.67 -0.79
N PRO A 95 2.45 -3.47 -1.14
CA PRO A 95 3.70 -2.93 -0.65
C PRO A 95 3.56 -2.43 0.79
N GLN A 96 4.71 -2.31 1.43
CA GLN A 96 4.87 -1.73 2.76
C GLN A 96 5.89 -0.58 2.66
N GLN A 97 5.71 0.45 3.47
CA GLN A 97 6.58 1.62 3.51
C GLN A 97 6.65 2.13 4.94
N GLY A 98 7.48 3.12 5.22
CA GLY A 98 7.04 4.09 6.20
C GLY A 98 7.64 5.46 5.99
N ALA A 99 7.37 6.34 6.93
CA ALA A 99 7.66 7.76 6.84
C ALA A 99 8.27 8.25 8.15
N CYS A 100 9.24 9.15 8.06
CA CYS A 100 9.84 9.76 9.24
C CYS A 100 9.55 11.26 9.26
N LEU A 101 9.17 11.76 10.42
CA LEU A 101 9.00 13.17 10.69
C LEU A 101 10.22 13.68 11.45
N HIS A 102 11.22 14.19 10.71
CA HIS A 102 12.45 14.78 11.26
C HIS A 102 13.01 13.97 12.45
N ASN A 103 13.32 14.63 13.58
CA ASN A 103 13.84 14.02 14.79
C ASN A 103 12.73 13.62 15.80
N PHE A 104 11.45 13.71 15.39
CA PHE A 104 10.34 13.45 16.29
C PHE A 104 10.03 11.95 16.34
N ALA A 105 9.60 11.36 15.22
CA ALA A 105 9.24 9.95 15.15
C ALA A 105 9.30 9.40 13.72
N CYS A 106 9.43 8.08 13.64
CA CYS A 106 9.31 7.30 12.42
C CYS A 106 8.09 6.38 12.53
N TYR A 107 7.30 6.29 11.46
CA TYR A 107 6.09 5.50 11.38
C TYR A 107 6.15 4.47 10.26
N ASN A 108 5.91 3.22 10.61
CA ASN A 108 5.69 2.14 9.66
C ASN A 108 4.26 2.22 9.11
N VAL A 109 4.10 1.92 7.82
CA VAL A 109 2.83 1.81 7.11
C VAL A 109 2.77 0.50 6.36
N GLU A 110 1.76 -0.30 6.68
CA GLU A 110 1.48 -1.52 5.94
C GLU A 110 0.08 -1.46 5.33
N VAL A 111 -0.01 -1.78 4.04
CA VAL A 111 -1.28 -2.04 3.36
C VAL A 111 -1.46 -3.55 3.26
N THR A 112 -2.37 -4.08 4.07
CA THR A 112 -2.69 -5.52 4.07
C THR A 112 -3.88 -5.78 3.17
N VAL A 113 -3.72 -6.62 2.15
CA VAL A 113 -4.87 -7.13 1.37
C VAL A 113 -5.62 -8.15 2.23
N THR A 114 -6.90 -7.88 2.48
CA THR A 114 -7.76 -8.73 3.31
C THR A 114 -8.66 -9.63 2.48
N GLY A 115 -9.00 -9.20 1.26
CA GLY A 115 -9.86 -9.93 0.33
C GLY A 115 -9.41 -9.73 -1.10
N VAL A 116 -9.52 -10.78 -1.91
CA VAL A 116 -9.21 -10.74 -3.34
C VAL A 116 -10.13 -11.61 -4.17
N ARG A 117 -10.41 -11.14 -5.38
CA ARG A 117 -10.92 -11.93 -6.50
C ARG A 117 -10.45 -11.31 -7.81
N GLY A 118 -10.36 -12.10 -8.86
CA GLY A 118 -10.16 -11.58 -10.20
C GLY A 118 -9.63 -12.62 -11.16
N TRP A 119 -9.11 -12.13 -12.28
CA TRP A 119 -8.50 -12.95 -13.33
C TRP A 119 -7.33 -12.23 -14.01
N VAL A 120 -6.46 -13.04 -14.62
CA VAL A 120 -5.35 -12.63 -15.49
C VAL A 120 -5.49 -13.38 -16.82
N ASN A 121 -5.14 -12.73 -17.92
CA ASN A 121 -4.97 -13.34 -19.23
C ASN A 121 -3.58 -12.99 -19.76
N GLU A 122 -2.62 -13.90 -19.59
CA GLU A 122 -1.22 -13.63 -19.91
C GLU A 122 -0.97 -13.31 -21.40
N PRO A 123 -1.53 -14.06 -22.37
CA PRO A 123 -1.34 -13.73 -23.78
C PRO A 123 -1.96 -12.38 -24.20
N ALA A 124 -3.15 -12.06 -23.68
CA ALA A 124 -3.82 -10.80 -23.98
C ALA A 124 -3.18 -9.59 -23.27
N ARG A 125 -2.45 -9.85 -22.17
CA ARG A 125 -1.86 -8.84 -21.28
C ARG A 125 -2.92 -8.00 -20.56
N ASP A 126 -3.91 -8.73 -20.06
CA ASP A 126 -5.11 -8.19 -19.44
C ASP A 126 -5.30 -8.82 -18.07
N LEU A 127 -5.89 -8.04 -17.18
CA LEU A 127 -6.31 -8.50 -15.85
C LEU A 127 -7.53 -7.69 -15.42
N ALA A 128 -8.31 -8.24 -14.50
CA ALA A 128 -9.25 -7.48 -13.70
C ALA A 128 -9.31 -8.11 -12.31
N ALA A 129 -9.23 -7.31 -11.26
CA ALA A 129 -9.36 -7.79 -9.90
C ALA A 129 -10.21 -6.84 -9.07
N ASP A 130 -10.72 -7.38 -7.96
CA ASP A 130 -11.26 -6.61 -6.85
C ASP A 130 -10.44 -6.96 -5.61
N MET A 131 -10.20 -5.98 -4.78
CA MET A 131 -9.54 -6.19 -3.49
C MET A 131 -10.16 -5.34 -2.39
N THR A 132 -9.95 -5.79 -1.16
CA THR A 132 -10.15 -5.01 0.06
C THR A 132 -8.82 -4.90 0.77
N VAL A 133 -8.54 -3.76 1.40
CA VAL A 133 -7.32 -3.56 2.17
C VAL A 133 -7.60 -2.94 3.53
N THR A 134 -6.71 -3.20 4.48
CA THR A 134 -6.60 -2.46 5.72
C THR A 134 -5.23 -1.81 5.76
N ALA A 135 -5.19 -0.49 5.92
CA ALA A 135 -3.95 0.23 6.15
C ALA A 135 -3.69 0.32 7.66
N LYS A 136 -2.47 0.04 8.08
CA LYS A 136 -2.02 0.08 9.47
C LYS A 136 -0.83 1.01 9.62
N VAL A 137 -0.86 1.85 10.66
CA VAL A 137 0.23 2.78 11.00
C VAL A 137 0.67 2.56 12.46
N TRP A 138 1.97 2.41 12.69
CA TRP A 138 2.55 2.27 14.02
C TRP A 138 3.95 2.88 14.08
N PHE A 139 4.44 3.17 15.28
CA PHE A 139 5.79 3.69 15.47
C PHE A 139 6.85 2.65 15.09
N SER A 140 7.90 3.07 14.38
CA SER A 140 9.10 2.27 14.19
C SER A 140 9.91 2.22 15.48
N PRO A 141 10.69 1.14 15.75
CA PRO A 141 11.47 0.99 16.98
C PRO A 141 12.39 2.17 17.31
N SER A 142 13.03 2.77 16.30
CA SER A 142 13.88 3.96 16.40
C SER A 142 13.19 5.16 17.04
N SER A 143 11.86 5.23 17.00
CA SER A 143 11.10 6.31 17.63
C SER A 143 11.27 6.35 19.15
N LEU A 144 11.62 5.24 19.80
CA LEU A 144 11.93 5.21 21.23
C LEU A 144 13.23 5.91 21.61
N SER A 145 14.07 6.28 20.63
CA SER A 145 15.20 7.16 20.89
C SER A 145 14.76 8.57 21.27
N ASN A 146 13.53 8.96 20.94
CA ASN A 146 12.92 10.21 21.36
C ASN A 146 12.31 10.05 22.76
N SER A 147 12.71 10.91 23.71
CA SER A 147 12.26 10.84 25.10
C SER A 147 10.77 11.06 25.27
N ILE A 148 10.15 11.90 24.44
CA ILE A 148 8.71 12.18 24.49
C ILE A 148 7.93 10.92 24.06
N VAL A 149 8.31 10.31 22.94
CA VAL A 149 7.68 9.08 22.44
C VAL A 149 7.83 7.94 23.46
N LYS A 150 9.01 7.81 24.05
CA LYS A 150 9.27 6.79 25.08
C LYS A 150 8.41 7.00 26.33
N GLN A 151 8.33 8.23 26.83
CA GLN A 151 7.51 8.56 27.99
C GLN A 151 6.01 8.34 27.71
N ALA A 152 5.54 8.70 26.52
CA ALA A 152 4.17 8.44 26.09
C ALA A 152 3.86 6.94 26.12
N TRP A 153 4.77 6.11 25.60
CA TRP A 153 4.61 4.66 25.62
C TRP A 153 4.54 4.11 27.05
N GLU A 154 5.48 4.49 27.92
CA GLU A 154 5.54 4.06 29.32
C GLU A 154 4.23 4.39 30.08
N LEU A 155 3.70 5.61 29.89
CA LEU A 155 2.45 6.04 30.54
C LEU A 155 1.22 5.31 29.98
N PHE A 156 1.14 5.10 28.67
CA PHE A 156 0.05 4.32 28.09
C PHE A 156 0.07 2.88 28.62
N GLU A 157 1.24 2.25 28.75
CA GLU A 157 1.36 0.91 29.34
C GLU A 157 0.94 0.90 30.82
N GLU A 158 1.37 1.88 31.62
CA GLU A 158 1.00 2.01 33.04
C GLU A 158 -0.52 2.12 33.23
N HIS A 159 -1.20 2.81 32.32
CA HIS A 159 -2.66 2.98 32.33
C HIS A 159 -3.43 1.88 31.59
N HIS A 160 -2.76 0.83 31.11
CA HIS A 160 -3.36 -0.24 30.31
C HIS A 160 -4.10 0.28 29.05
N LEU A 161 -3.57 1.34 28.45
CA LEU A 161 -4.06 1.94 27.22
C LEU A 161 -3.30 1.40 26.01
N SER A 162 -3.99 1.28 24.88
CA SER A 162 -3.36 0.85 23.63
C SER A 162 -2.50 1.98 23.07
N PHE A 163 -1.21 1.72 22.91
CA PHE A 163 -0.27 2.61 22.24
C PHE A 163 0.19 1.96 20.93
N PRO A 164 0.24 2.69 19.80
CA PRO A 164 0.55 2.10 18.49
C PRO A 164 2.05 1.87 18.30
N PHE A 165 2.69 1.10 19.19
CA PHE A 165 4.12 0.77 19.11
C PHE A 165 4.41 -0.47 18.26
N ASP A 166 3.39 -1.28 17.98
CA ASP A 166 3.51 -2.48 17.17
C ASP A 166 2.29 -2.64 16.25
N LYS A 167 2.37 -3.62 15.37
CA LYS A 167 1.31 -3.91 14.39
C LYS A 167 -0.01 -4.38 15.01
N ALA A 168 0.04 -5.03 16.18
CA ALA A 168 -1.16 -5.51 16.86
C ALA A 168 -1.97 -4.35 17.46
N HIS A 169 -1.29 -3.27 17.84
CA HIS A 169 -1.88 -2.04 18.39
C HIS A 169 -1.88 -0.88 17.39
N ALA A 170 -1.62 -1.15 16.10
CA ALA A 170 -1.51 -0.13 15.07
C ALA A 170 -2.82 0.65 14.89
N ILE A 171 -2.67 1.92 14.50
CA ILE A 171 -3.78 2.75 14.03
C ILE A 171 -4.27 2.16 12.71
N GLU A 172 -5.53 1.71 12.68
CA GLU A 172 -6.14 1.18 11.47
C GLU A 172 -6.88 2.28 10.72
N VAL A 173 -6.63 2.40 9.42
CA VAL A 173 -7.26 3.38 8.53
C VAL A 173 -8.21 2.64 7.59
N THR A 174 -9.46 3.11 7.53
CA THR A 174 -10.45 2.57 6.60
C THR A 174 -10.14 2.98 5.16
N THR A 175 -10.58 2.18 4.20
CA THR A 175 -10.40 2.47 2.77
C THR A 175 -11.62 2.04 1.99
N TYR A 176 -11.87 2.73 0.87
CA TYR A 176 -13.05 2.47 0.05
C TYR A 176 -12.82 2.81 -1.42
N LYS A 177 -13.76 2.35 -2.25
CA LYS A 177 -13.88 2.77 -3.63
C LYS A 177 -14.08 4.28 -3.68
N VAL A 178 -13.37 4.93 -4.59
CA VAL A 178 -13.44 6.38 -4.78
C VAL A 178 -14.88 6.84 -4.99
N GLY A 179 -15.33 7.78 -4.16
CA GLY A 179 -16.67 8.36 -4.18
C GLY A 179 -17.77 7.49 -3.53
N ASP A 180 -17.44 6.34 -2.95
CA ASP A 180 -18.42 5.46 -2.30
C ASP A 180 -17.88 4.89 -0.96
N PRO A 181 -18.03 5.63 0.15
CA PRO A 181 -17.49 5.22 1.46
C PRO A 181 -18.15 3.96 2.05
N ASN A 182 -19.27 3.50 1.48
CA ASN A 182 -19.92 2.25 1.88
C ASN A 182 -19.42 1.04 1.09
N GLN A 183 -18.52 1.26 0.13
CA GLN A 183 -17.97 0.21 -0.72
C GLN A 183 -16.49 -0.02 -0.41
N PRO A 184 -16.14 -0.99 0.47
CA PRO A 184 -14.75 -1.28 0.81
C PRO A 184 -13.99 -2.01 -0.30
N ILE A 185 -14.69 -2.48 -1.34
CA ILE A 185 -14.11 -3.21 -2.47
C ILE A 185 -13.79 -2.23 -3.59
N PHE A 186 -12.53 -2.15 -3.99
CA PHE A 186 -12.11 -1.33 -5.13
C PHE A 186 -11.41 -2.17 -6.21
N PRO A 187 -11.58 -1.80 -7.49
CA PRO A 187 -11.10 -2.60 -8.60
C PRO A 187 -9.63 -2.30 -8.93
N VAL A 188 -8.95 -3.31 -9.46
CA VAL A 188 -7.69 -3.19 -10.21
C VAL A 188 -8.01 -3.46 -11.67
N LEU A 189 -7.79 -2.46 -12.51
CA LEU A 189 -8.16 -2.46 -13.92
C LEU A 189 -6.94 -2.36 -14.81
N LYS A 190 -7.09 -2.75 -16.08
CA LYS A 190 -6.06 -2.68 -17.11
C LYS A 190 -5.79 -1.23 -17.49
N GLY A 191 -4.53 -0.93 -17.77
CA GLY A 191 -4.08 0.36 -18.27
C GLY A 191 -3.45 1.21 -17.18
N GLN A 192 -3.12 2.45 -17.52
CA GLN A 192 -2.75 3.46 -16.55
C GLN A 192 -4.01 4.18 -16.06
N CYS A 193 -3.95 4.75 -14.85
CA CYS A 193 -5.02 5.58 -14.33
C CYS A 193 -5.38 6.69 -15.34
N PRO A 194 -6.65 6.82 -15.75
CA PRO A 194 -7.06 7.80 -16.75
C PRO A 194 -7.17 9.22 -16.18
N ALA A 195 -7.14 9.39 -14.85
CA ALA A 195 -7.35 10.69 -14.20
C ALA A 195 -6.16 11.65 -14.36
N PHE A 196 -4.97 11.16 -14.70
CA PHE A 196 -3.77 11.97 -14.93
C PHE A 196 -2.77 11.22 -15.81
N GLU A 197 -1.87 11.96 -16.46
CA GLU A 197 -0.72 11.37 -17.13
C GLU A 197 0.44 11.22 -16.11
N ALA A 198 0.92 9.99 -15.90
CA ALA A 198 2.09 9.77 -15.06
C ALA A 198 3.34 10.39 -15.72
N PRO A 199 4.21 11.11 -14.98
CA PRO A 199 5.42 11.70 -15.55
C PRO A 199 6.38 10.60 -16.03
N LYS A 200 7.25 10.93 -17.00
CA LYS A 200 8.16 9.95 -17.64
C LYS A 200 9.01 9.15 -16.64
N PHE A 201 9.39 9.73 -15.50
CA PHE A 201 10.19 9.05 -14.48
C PHE A 201 9.43 7.98 -13.68
N ALA A 202 8.09 8.04 -13.69
CA ALA A 202 7.19 7.09 -13.02
C ALA A 202 6.56 6.09 -14.01
N GLN A 203 6.88 6.21 -15.30
CA GLN A 203 6.46 5.26 -16.34
C GLN A 203 7.50 4.16 -16.53
N HIS A 204 7.04 2.92 -16.70
CA HIS A 204 7.92 1.75 -16.91
C HIS A 204 7.55 0.94 -18.16
N THR A 205 6.89 1.57 -19.14
CA THR A 205 6.40 0.96 -20.39
C THR A 205 7.47 0.21 -21.19
N LYS A 206 8.74 0.61 -21.08
CA LYS A 206 9.87 -0.07 -21.74
C LYS A 206 10.19 -1.45 -21.16
N TYR A 207 9.87 -1.68 -19.89
CA TYR A 207 10.31 -2.86 -19.15
C TYR A 207 9.16 -3.71 -18.62
N ALA A 208 8.01 -3.11 -18.35
CA ALA A 208 6.82 -3.80 -17.87
C ALA A 208 6.23 -4.70 -18.98
N TYR A 209 5.72 -5.85 -18.56
CA TYR A 209 4.98 -6.76 -19.43
C TYR A 209 3.59 -6.20 -19.75
N GLU A 210 2.93 -5.68 -18.72
CA GLU A 210 1.62 -5.03 -18.76
C GLU A 210 1.50 -4.01 -17.62
N VAL A 211 0.45 -3.20 -17.68
CA VAL A 211 0.14 -2.21 -16.64
C VAL A 211 -1.33 -2.33 -16.25
N GLY A 212 -1.57 -2.31 -14.95
CA GLY A 212 -2.89 -2.06 -14.39
C GLY A 212 -2.88 -0.81 -13.52
N TYR A 213 -4.03 -0.40 -13.03
CA TYR A 213 -4.14 0.67 -12.05
C TYR A 213 -5.22 0.35 -11.02
N LEU A 214 -5.08 0.96 -9.86
CA LEU A 214 -6.12 1.00 -8.84
C LEU A 214 -6.12 2.37 -8.16
N GLU A 215 -7.29 2.73 -7.67
CA GLU A 215 -7.53 3.94 -6.90
C GLU A 215 -8.25 3.56 -5.63
N VAL A 216 -7.77 4.09 -4.51
CA VAL A 216 -8.35 3.87 -3.20
C VAL A 216 -8.53 5.21 -2.52
N GLU A 217 -9.74 5.46 -2.01
CA GLU A 217 -10.02 6.62 -1.18
C GLU A 217 -9.74 6.25 0.28
N ILE A 218 -9.00 7.14 0.94
CA ILE A 218 -8.62 6.97 2.34
C ILE A 218 -9.74 7.47 3.23
N GLY A 219 -10.10 6.68 4.24
CA GLY A 219 -11.12 7.03 5.20
C GLY A 219 -10.63 7.45 6.57
N PRO A 220 -11.56 7.61 7.53
CA PRO A 220 -11.20 7.87 8.92
C PRO A 220 -10.47 6.68 9.53
N ILE A 221 -9.75 6.95 10.63
CA ILE A 221 -9.22 5.90 11.49
C ILE A 221 -10.35 5.14 12.18
N ILE A 222 -10.12 3.86 12.46
CA ILE A 222 -11.00 3.05 13.30
C ILE A 222 -10.75 3.45 14.76
N LYS A 223 -11.82 3.90 15.42
CA LYS A 223 -11.78 4.29 16.84
C LYS A 223 -11.76 3.06 17.75
N LEU A 224 -10.97 3.13 18.81
CA LEU A 224 -10.87 2.12 19.87
C LEU A 224 -11.87 2.36 21.00
N HIS A 225 -12.70 3.41 20.89
CA HIS A 225 -13.71 3.78 21.89
C HIS A 225 -13.10 4.16 23.25
N ASN A 226 -11.90 4.72 23.21
CA ASN A 226 -11.23 5.33 24.36
C ASN A 226 -10.81 6.73 23.93
N GLU A 227 -11.43 7.75 24.51
CA GLU A 227 -11.27 9.15 24.11
C GLU A 227 -9.80 9.61 24.08
N LYS A 228 -9.00 9.20 25.09
CA LYS A 228 -7.58 9.56 25.15
C LYS A 228 -6.78 8.90 24.02
N VAL A 229 -6.99 7.60 23.80
CA VAL A 229 -6.30 6.84 22.75
C VAL A 229 -6.74 7.30 21.37
N ASP A 230 -8.02 7.55 21.16
CA ASP A 230 -8.56 8.01 19.88
C ASP A 230 -8.02 9.40 19.53
N THR A 231 -8.01 10.32 20.50
CA THR A 231 -7.44 11.67 20.30
C THR A 231 -5.95 11.60 20.03
N PHE A 232 -5.21 10.76 20.76
CA PHE A 232 -3.78 10.54 20.50
C PHE A 232 -3.54 10.00 19.09
N ASN A 233 -4.28 8.97 18.68
CA ASN A 233 -4.17 8.38 17.35
C ASN A 233 -4.52 9.37 16.23
N GLU A 234 -5.51 10.25 16.43
CA GLU A 234 -5.83 11.34 15.50
C GLU A 234 -4.61 12.28 15.33
N LYS A 235 -3.97 12.70 16.43
CA LYS A 235 -2.77 13.56 16.36
C LYS A 235 -1.57 12.87 15.73
N ILE A 236 -1.36 11.58 16.01
CA ILE A 236 -0.30 10.81 15.36
C ILE A 236 -0.55 10.71 13.84
N MET A 237 -1.80 10.54 13.41
CA MET A 237 -2.13 10.56 11.98
C MET A 237 -1.97 11.94 11.35
N ASP A 238 -2.22 13.03 12.07
CA ASP A 238 -1.93 14.39 11.58
C ASP A 238 -0.43 14.57 11.33
N LEU A 239 0.42 14.17 12.30
CA LEU A 239 1.87 14.19 12.16
C LEU A 239 2.36 13.32 11.00
N PHE A 240 1.80 12.11 10.86
CA PHE A 240 2.08 11.23 9.73
C PHE A 240 1.71 11.89 8.39
N ASN A 241 0.55 12.53 8.32
CA ASN A 241 0.09 13.21 7.11
C ASN A 241 0.94 14.43 6.77
N ILE A 242 1.47 15.16 7.75
CA ILE A 242 2.45 16.21 7.49
C ILE A 242 3.73 15.61 6.89
N ALA A 243 4.24 14.53 7.48
CA ALA A 243 5.46 13.86 7.01
C ALA A 243 5.34 13.26 5.60
N SER A 244 4.16 12.75 5.25
CA SER A 244 3.89 12.05 3.99
C SER A 244 3.23 12.94 2.93
N GLY A 245 2.95 14.21 3.23
CA GLY A 245 2.19 15.08 2.33
C GLY A 245 0.77 14.58 2.13
N ASN A 246 0.02 14.40 3.21
CA ASN A 246 -1.38 14.00 3.25
C ASN A 246 -1.70 12.64 2.60
N MET A 247 -0.73 11.72 2.50
CA MET A 247 -0.92 10.43 1.83
C MET A 247 -2.08 9.61 2.40
N LEU A 248 -2.26 9.61 3.73
CA LEU A 248 -3.33 8.90 4.43
C LEU A 248 -4.36 9.87 5.04
N LYS A 249 -4.52 11.05 4.46
CA LYS A 249 -5.53 12.01 4.90
C LYS A 249 -6.91 11.54 4.45
N ASN A 250 -7.88 11.55 5.36
CA ASN A 250 -9.27 11.23 5.06
C ASN A 250 -9.78 12.04 3.85
N GLY A 251 -10.39 11.36 2.88
CA GLY A 251 -10.86 11.89 1.61
C GLY A 251 -9.80 12.05 0.52
N ASN A 252 -8.53 11.73 0.78
CA ASN A 252 -7.52 11.70 -0.28
C ASN A 252 -7.62 10.40 -1.09
N VAL A 253 -7.17 10.46 -2.35
CA VAL A 253 -7.13 9.30 -3.24
C VAL A 253 -5.69 8.91 -3.49
N LEU A 254 -5.34 7.70 -3.05
CA LEU A 254 -4.08 7.06 -3.37
C LEU A 254 -4.25 6.25 -4.67
N THR A 255 -3.46 6.57 -5.67
CA THR A 255 -3.46 5.91 -6.97
C THR A 255 -2.18 5.13 -7.17
N TRP A 256 -2.28 3.91 -7.69
CA TRP A 256 -1.13 3.09 -8.05
C TRP A 256 -1.24 2.64 -9.50
N ASN A 257 -0.27 3.01 -10.33
CA ASN A 257 -0.02 2.36 -11.62
C ASN A 257 0.87 1.14 -11.39
N VAL A 258 0.31 -0.04 -11.58
CA VAL A 258 0.89 -1.33 -11.26
C VAL A 258 1.64 -1.87 -12.47
N TRP A 259 2.97 -1.75 -12.46
CA TRP A 259 3.83 -2.18 -13.55
C TRP A 259 4.28 -3.63 -13.36
N PHE A 260 3.60 -4.55 -14.02
CA PHE A 260 3.83 -5.99 -13.87
C PHE A 260 5.04 -6.45 -14.69
N THR A 261 5.84 -7.34 -14.10
CA THR A 261 6.87 -8.11 -14.80
C THR A 261 6.23 -9.26 -15.59
N SER A 262 7.00 -9.87 -16.49
CA SER A 262 6.50 -11.03 -17.23
C SER A 262 6.11 -12.17 -16.28
N PRO A 263 5.06 -12.94 -16.63
CA PRO A 263 4.63 -14.09 -15.84
C PRO A 263 5.75 -15.09 -15.54
N ARG A 264 5.68 -15.68 -14.34
CA ARG A 264 6.58 -16.73 -13.87
C ARG A 264 5.80 -17.82 -13.17
N LEU A 265 6.39 -19.01 -13.07
CA LEU A 265 5.89 -20.05 -12.18
C LEU A 265 6.08 -19.60 -10.73
N VAL A 266 5.12 -19.92 -9.87
CA VAL A 266 5.23 -19.58 -8.45
C VAL A 266 6.20 -20.52 -7.74
N ASN A 267 7.06 -19.96 -6.90
CA ASN A 267 7.73 -20.72 -5.85
C ASN A 267 6.94 -20.46 -4.56
N ARG A 268 6.14 -21.43 -4.12
CA ARG A 268 5.22 -21.23 -2.97
C ARG A 268 5.94 -20.97 -1.65
N LEU A 269 7.14 -21.51 -1.47
CA LEU A 269 7.96 -21.24 -0.29
C LEU A 269 8.48 -19.80 -0.31
N GLU A 270 8.96 -19.34 -1.47
CA GLU A 270 9.36 -17.95 -1.65
C GLU A 270 8.15 -17.03 -1.44
N TRP A 271 7.01 -17.30 -2.07
CA TRP A 271 5.77 -16.54 -1.89
C TRP A 271 5.36 -16.42 -0.42
N ALA A 272 5.26 -17.56 0.28
CA ALA A 272 4.83 -17.60 1.68
C ALA A 272 5.78 -16.83 2.62
N THR A 273 7.05 -16.73 2.26
CA THR A 273 8.06 -16.01 3.05
C THR A 273 8.33 -14.60 2.55
N HIS A 274 7.82 -14.21 1.38
CA HIS A 274 8.10 -12.93 0.74
C HIS A 274 7.56 -11.77 1.58
N ALA A 275 6.25 -11.75 1.86
CA ALA A 275 5.61 -10.72 2.66
C ALA A 275 6.20 -10.66 4.09
N GLU A 276 6.50 -11.82 4.68
CA GLU A 276 7.07 -11.90 6.02
C GLU A 276 8.48 -11.32 6.10
N ARG A 277 9.31 -11.48 5.06
CA ARG A 277 10.64 -10.87 4.99
C ARG A 277 10.55 -9.35 4.94
N TRP A 278 9.63 -8.81 4.16
CA TRP A 278 9.38 -7.37 4.10
C TRP A 278 8.85 -6.83 5.42
N ARG A 279 7.91 -7.56 6.04
CA ARG A 279 7.36 -7.21 7.35
C ARG A 279 8.47 -7.12 8.40
N LYS A 280 9.30 -8.16 8.52
CA LYS A 280 10.45 -8.16 9.44
C LYS A 280 11.48 -7.08 9.12
N SER A 281 11.64 -6.70 7.85
CA SER A 281 12.57 -5.65 7.44
C SER A 281 12.10 -4.27 7.89
N ILE A 282 10.80 -4.00 7.88
CA ILE A 282 10.22 -2.72 8.31
C ILE A 282 10.13 -2.64 9.84
N ASP A 283 9.87 -3.77 10.49
CA ASP A 283 9.91 -3.88 11.96
C ASP A 283 11.33 -3.69 12.53
N ALA A 284 12.38 -3.63 11.70
CA ALA A 284 13.78 -3.43 12.10
C ALA A 284 14.28 -1.98 11.87
N ASP A 285 13.37 -1.01 11.86
CA ASP A 285 13.52 0.37 11.35
C ASP A 285 13.52 0.47 9.83
N HIS A 286 13.15 1.65 9.29
CA HIS A 286 12.97 2.00 7.87
C HIS A 286 14.20 1.84 6.96
N HIS A 287 15.03 0.84 7.22
CA HIS A 287 16.03 0.40 6.30
C HIS A 287 15.35 -0.02 4.99
N PRO A 288 15.87 0.44 3.85
CA PRO A 288 15.26 0.20 2.55
C PRO A 288 15.34 -1.28 2.16
N GLY A 289 14.45 -2.10 2.71
CA GLY A 289 14.35 -3.52 2.46
C GLY A 289 15.64 -4.32 2.68
N PRO A 290 15.64 -5.60 2.32
CA PRO A 290 16.86 -6.41 2.27
C PRO A 290 17.84 -5.99 1.15
N PHE A 291 17.48 -4.98 0.33
CA PHE A 291 18.22 -4.59 -0.88
C PHE A 291 19.02 -3.29 -0.75
N ASN A 292 19.07 -2.63 0.42
CA ASN A 292 19.99 -1.51 0.74
C ASN A 292 20.01 -0.34 -0.27
N ALA A 293 18.95 -0.14 -1.05
CA ALA A 293 18.88 0.94 -2.04
C ALA A 293 18.16 2.15 -1.43
N LYS A 294 18.81 3.32 -1.33
CA LYS A 294 18.08 4.57 -1.02
C LYS A 294 16.93 4.72 -2.02
N LEU A 295 15.69 4.62 -1.52
CA LEU A 295 14.52 4.86 -2.34
C LEU A 295 14.50 6.33 -2.71
N PRO A 296 14.12 6.68 -3.97
CA PRO A 296 14.00 8.06 -4.35
C PRO A 296 12.91 8.74 -3.49
N PRO A 297 13.11 10.02 -3.11
CA PRO A 297 12.07 10.77 -2.43
C PRO A 297 10.82 10.91 -3.32
N ALA A 298 9.69 11.24 -2.69
CA ALA A 298 8.51 11.65 -3.44
C ALA A 298 8.82 12.89 -4.28
N ARG A 299 8.27 12.96 -5.50
CA ARG A 299 8.52 14.05 -6.45
C ARG A 299 7.24 14.51 -7.11
N TYR A 300 7.15 15.80 -7.42
CA TYR A 300 6.07 16.35 -8.24
C TYR A 300 6.26 15.99 -9.73
N ALA A 301 5.24 16.26 -10.54
CA ALA A 301 5.25 15.92 -11.97
C ALA A 301 6.42 16.56 -12.76
N ASP A 302 6.88 17.74 -12.33
CA ASP A 302 8.04 18.44 -12.90
C ASP A 302 9.39 17.86 -12.45
N GLY A 303 9.39 16.88 -11.53
CA GLY A 303 10.56 16.23 -10.99
C GLY A 303 11.15 16.90 -9.74
N SER A 304 10.60 18.03 -9.29
CA SER A 304 10.99 18.65 -8.02
C SER A 304 10.66 17.72 -6.84
N GLU A 305 11.52 17.70 -5.83
CA GLU A 305 11.35 16.85 -4.65
C GLU A 305 10.27 17.41 -3.73
N PHE A 306 9.43 16.51 -3.20
CA PHE A 306 8.56 16.83 -2.09
C PHE A 306 9.40 16.89 -0.81
N HIS A 307 9.25 17.99 -0.08
CA HIS A 307 9.80 18.15 1.25
C HIS A 307 8.63 18.37 2.22
N PRO A 308 8.50 17.55 3.27
CA PRO A 308 7.45 17.76 4.25
C PRO A 308 7.67 19.08 4.98
N GLU A 309 6.57 19.78 5.25
CA GLU A 309 6.58 20.96 6.11
C GLU A 309 6.92 20.54 7.56
N LEU A 310 7.47 21.47 8.34
CA LEU A 310 7.60 21.25 9.77
C LEU A 310 6.19 21.18 10.38
N PRO A 311 5.95 20.27 11.35
CA PRO A 311 4.66 20.23 12.02
C PRO A 311 4.42 21.56 12.75
N PRO A 312 3.19 22.11 12.71
CA PRO A 312 2.81 23.22 13.58
C PRO A 312 3.10 22.87 15.04
N GLY A 313 3.63 23.82 15.81
CA GLY A 313 3.93 23.64 17.23
C GLY A 313 2.71 23.13 18.03
N GLU A 314 1.52 23.61 17.67
CA GLU A 314 0.24 23.22 18.25
C GLU A 314 0.00 21.71 18.25
N ILE A 315 0.38 20.97 17.18
CA ILE A 315 0.16 19.51 17.14
C ILE A 315 1.09 18.80 18.11
N ILE A 316 2.32 19.30 18.27
CA ILE A 316 3.27 18.74 19.25
C ILE A 316 2.79 19.05 20.66
N GLU A 317 2.30 20.28 20.89
CA GLU A 317 1.70 20.69 22.16
C GLU A 317 0.49 19.82 22.52
N ASP A 318 -0.43 19.58 21.58
CA ASP A 318 -1.58 18.69 21.80
C ASP A 318 -1.15 17.26 22.20
N VAL A 319 -0.11 16.72 21.54
CA VAL A 319 0.44 15.41 21.90
C VAL A 319 1.01 15.43 23.32
N LEU A 320 1.73 16.49 23.68
CA LEU A 320 2.28 16.66 25.03
C LEU A 320 1.19 16.82 26.08
N GLU A 321 0.13 17.59 25.83
CA GLU A 321 -1.00 17.76 26.75
C GLU A 321 -1.71 16.44 27.02
N ILE A 322 -1.88 15.59 26.01
CA ILE A 322 -2.44 14.24 26.19
C ILE A 322 -1.54 13.39 27.09
N ILE A 323 -0.23 13.43 26.86
CA ILE A 323 0.77 12.71 27.69
C ILE A 323 0.72 13.23 29.12
N GLU A 324 0.68 14.55 29.33
CA GLU A 324 0.59 15.16 30.66
C GLU A 324 -0.71 14.81 31.39
N SER A 325 -1.82 14.63 30.67
CA SER A 325 -3.09 14.19 31.25
C SER A 325 -3.09 12.73 31.76
N LEU A 326 -2.02 12.00 31.50
CA LEU A 326 -1.77 10.63 31.97
C LEU A 326 -0.76 10.59 33.13
N LEU A 327 -0.20 11.72 33.56
CA LEU A 327 0.63 11.82 34.78
C LEU A 327 -0.24 11.91 36.05
#